data_AF-X0S0H0-F1
#
_entry.id   AF-X0S0H0-F1
#
_cell.length_a   1.000
_cell.length_b   1.000
_cell.length_c   1.000
_cell.angle_alpha   90.00
_cell.angle_beta   90.00
_cell.angle_gamma   90.00
#
_symmetry.space_group_name_H-M   'P 1'
#
loop_
_entity.id
_entity.type
_entity.pdbx_description
1 polymer ?
#
loop_
_entity_poly.entity_id
_entity_poly.type
_entity_poly.pdbx_seq_one_letter_code
_entity_poly.pdbx_strand_id
1 'polypeptide(L)' 'AVIQPGGAKNDPEVIEAANKRGIAMVLTGVRHFKH' A
#
# COMPACT_ATOMS: atom_id res chain seq x y z
N ALA A 1 -6.82 5.73 6.97
CA ALA A 1 -5.43 5.35 6.71
C ALA A 1 -5.38 3.87 6.32
N VAL A 2 -4.39 3.43 5.55
CA VAL A 2 -4.21 2.05 5.07
C VAL A 2 -2.78 1.58 5.37
N ILE A 3 -2.61 0.30 5.71
CA ILE A 3 -1.29 -0.33 5.87
C ILE A 3 -1.21 -1.56 4.97
N GLN A 4 -0.13 -1.70 4.22
CA GLN A 4 0.09 -2.86 3.34
C GLN A 4 1.59 -3.21 3.22
N PRO A 5 1.95 -4.42 2.76
CA PRO A 5 3.35 -4.79 2.55
C PRO A 5 4.06 -3.95 1.49
N GLY A 6 3.37 -3.60 0.40
CA GLY A 6 4.01 -3.15 -0.83
C GLY A 6 4.79 -4.27 -1.54
N GLY A 7 5.57 -3.89 -2.54
CA GLY A 7 6.34 -4.79 -3.41
C GLY A 7 5.62 -5.19 -4.70
N ALA A 8 4.48 -4.57 -5.03
CA ALA A 8 3.81 -4.80 -6.30
C ALA A 8 4.38 -3.91 -7.40
N LYS A 9 4.46 -4.41 -8.64
CA LYS A 9 4.85 -3.61 -9.81
C LYS A 9 4.00 -2.34 -9.95
N ASN A 10 2.73 -2.41 -9.56
CA ASN A 10 1.76 -1.33 -9.69
C ASN A 10 1.53 -0.55 -8.39
N ASP A 11 2.40 -0.69 -7.37
CA ASP A 11 2.32 0.14 -6.17
C ASP A 11 2.27 1.66 -6.46
N PRO A 12 2.97 2.22 -7.48
CA PRO A 12 2.85 3.64 -7.80
C PRO A 12 1.41 4.11 -8.07
N GLU A 13 0.63 3.32 -8.81
CA GLU A 13 -0.76 3.64 -9.14
C GLU A 13 -1.66 3.63 -7.89
N VAL A 14 -1.43 2.67 -6.99
CA VAL A 14 -2.18 2.52 -5.73
C VAL A 14 -1.87 3.68 -4.77
N ILE A 15 -0.60 4.09 -4.69
CA ILE A 15 -0.16 5.23 -3.86
C ILE A 15 -0.78 6.53 -4.40
N GLU A 16 -0.76 6.74 -5.72
CA GLU A 16 -1.37 7.91 -6.35
C GLU A 16 -2.88 7.97 -6.05
N ALA A 17 -3.56 6.84 -6.15
CA ALA A 17 -4.98 6.72 -5.84
C ALA A 17 -5.30 7.04 -4.36
N ALA A 18 -4.41 6.70 -3.43
CA ALA A 18 -4.54 7.06 -2.01
C ALA A 18 -4.29 8.56 -1.77
N ASN A 19 -3.25 9.11 -2.40
CA ASN A 19 -2.90 10.54 -2.31
C ASN A 19 -4.04 11.44 -2.83
N LYS A 20 -4.64 11.10 -3.98
CA LYS A 20 -5.80 11.83 -4.54
C LYS A 20 -6.99 11.89 -3.60
N ARG A 21 -7.12 10.93 -2.69
CA ARG A 21 -8.21 10.82 -1.72
C ARG A 21 -7.81 11.34 -0.33
N GLY A 22 -6.59 11.85 -0.16
CA GLY A 22 -6.07 12.29 1.14
C GLY A 22 -5.94 11.16 2.15
N ILE A 23 -5.77 9.91 1.70
CA ILE A 23 -5.66 8.74 2.57
C ILE A 23 -4.19 8.52 2.93
N ALA A 24 -3.86 8.62 4.22
CA ALA A 24 -2.54 8.22 4.70
C ALA A 24 -2.31 6.71 4.47
N MET A 25 -1.17 6.36 3.86
CA MET A 25 -0.77 4.99 3.55
C MET A 25 0.62 4.69 4.12
N VAL A 26 0.79 3.50 4.70
CA VAL A 26 2.08 3.01 5.24
C VAL A 26 2.44 1.68 4.59
N LEU A 27 3.69 1.56 4.13
CA LEU A 27 4.26 0.32 3.57
C LEU A 27 5.10 -0.39 4.63
N THR A 28 4.85 -1.68 4.89
CA THR A 28 5.57 -2.45 5.92
C THR A 28 6.75 -3.24 5.39
N GLY A 29 6.80 -3.55 4.09
CA GLY A 29 7.80 -4.43 3.50
C GLY A 29 7.69 -5.90 3.93
N VAL A 30 6.72 -6.25 4.79
CA VAL A 30 6.56 -7.59 5.37
C VAL A 30 5.15 -8.10 5.07
N ARG A 31 5.08 -9.28 4.44
CA ARG A 31 3.82 -9.97 4.16
C ARG A 31 3.59 -11.06 5.21
N HIS A 32 2.44 -11.00 5.86
CA HIS A 32 1.95 -12.07 6.75
C HIS A 32 0.90 -12.90 6.00
N PHE A 33 1.34 -13.95 5.32
CA PHE A 33 0.44 -14.89 4.66
C PHE A 33 0.10 -16.04 5.61
N LYS A 34 -1.19 -16.40 5.67
CA LYS A 34 -1.69 -17.56 6.40
C LYS A 34 -2.67 -18.27 5.46
N HIS A 35 -2.42 -19.56 5.22
CA HIS A 35 -3.30 -20.42 4.42
C HIS A 35 -4.69 -20.50 5.02
#